data_AF-X8CTR2-F1
#
_entry.id   AF-X8CTR2-F1
#
_cell.length_a   1.000
_cell.length_b   1.000
_cell.length_c   1.000
_cell.angle_alpha   90.00
_cell.angle_beta   90.00
_cell.angle_gamma   90.00
#
_symmetry.space_group_name_H-M   'P 1'
#
loop_
_entity.id
_entity.type
_entity.pdbx_description
1 polymer ?
#
loop_
_entity_poly.entity_id
_entity_poly.type
_entity_poly.pdbx_seq_one_letter_code
_entity_poly.pdbx_strand_id
1 'polypeptide(L)'
;MGYALPILGSAGNTEVLDSLKRILDIEPSLTPQLCVYLENLPSTTERREAGLRELDALLESPVALSDWQRLWLAHALGAYAAPEEAKDHHSQRPHIVWLSQQLRSDQSGVAATALATLGRLGCRAAADEDLVRVVERVTAPWRTLALFGLALLNRGLASQCTVDRLDTILLEAMADESS
;
A
#
# COMPACT_ATOMS: atom_id res chain seq x y z
N MET A 1 16.10 9.68 17.05
CA MET A 1 15.92 9.31 15.63
C MET A 1 14.47 9.38 15.16
N GLY A 2 13.47 8.99 15.96
CA GLY A 2 12.07 8.95 15.52
C GLY A 2 11.55 10.21 14.81
N TYR A 3 11.83 11.41 15.33
CA TYR A 3 11.42 12.66 14.67
C TYR A 3 12.25 13.05 13.44
N ALA A 4 13.47 12.53 13.32
CA ALA A 4 14.38 12.90 12.25
C ALA A 4 14.03 12.20 10.93
N LEU A 5 13.58 10.95 10.98
CA LEU A 5 13.24 10.16 9.79
C LEU A 5 12.22 10.89 8.88
N PRO A 6 11.05 11.34 9.37
CA PRO A 6 10.10 12.11 8.55
C PRO A 6 10.74 13.34 7.88
N ILE A 7 11.54 14.11 8.63
CA ILE A 7 12.19 15.34 8.16
C ILE A 7 13.19 15.02 7.04
N LEU A 8 13.96 13.94 7.19
CA LEU A 8 14.91 13.49 6.17
C LEU A 8 14.20 13.08 4.88
N GLY A 9 13.00 12.49 4.99
CA GLY A 9 12.17 12.11 3.84
C GLY A 9 11.73 13.33 3.07
N SER A 10 11.18 14.34 3.77
CA SER A 10 10.78 15.62 3.17
C SER A 10 11.97 16.41 2.60
N ALA A 11 13.16 16.30 3.20
CA ALA A 11 14.39 16.88 2.66
C ALA A 11 14.91 16.12 1.42
N GLY A 12 14.37 14.92 1.16
CA GLY A 12 14.79 14.05 0.07
C GLY A 12 16.17 13.43 0.27
N ASN A 13 16.58 13.21 1.52
CA ASN A 13 17.79 12.47 1.82
C ASN A 13 17.56 10.99 1.46
N THR A 14 18.34 10.46 0.53
CA THR A 14 18.26 9.07 0.07
C THR A 14 19.18 8.11 0.83
N GLU A 15 20.10 8.61 1.65
CA GLU A 15 21.09 7.79 2.40
C GLU A 15 20.42 6.87 3.43
N VAL A 16 19.24 7.24 3.93
CA VAL A 16 18.44 6.40 4.84
C VAL A 16 17.99 5.10 4.14
N LEU A 17 17.85 5.11 2.80
CA LEU A 17 17.43 3.93 2.05
C LEU A 17 18.41 2.75 2.20
N ASP A 18 19.72 3.02 2.26
CA ASP A 18 20.76 2.00 2.42
C ASP A 18 20.64 1.24 3.75
N SER A 19 19.89 1.80 4.71
CA SER A 19 19.70 1.27 6.05
C SER A 19 18.31 0.69 6.32
N LEU A 20 17.41 0.64 5.33
CA LEU A 20 16.00 0.21 5.55
C LEU A 20 15.89 -1.12 6.28
N LYS A 21 16.55 -2.16 5.74
CA LYS A 21 16.55 -3.50 6.32
C LYS A 21 17.07 -3.49 7.76
N ARG A 22 18.20 -2.82 7.98
CA ARG A 22 18.83 -2.72 9.30
C ARG A 22 17.92 -2.03 10.31
N ILE A 23 17.22 -0.96 9.93
CA ILE A 23 16.29 -0.25 10.81
C ILE A 23 15.11 -1.15 11.17
N LEU A 24 14.53 -1.85 10.18
CA LEU A 24 13.40 -2.74 10.42
C LEU A 24 13.76 -3.95 11.30
N ASP A 25 14.98 -4.47 11.18
CA ASP A 25 15.46 -5.60 11.96
C ASP A 25 15.85 -5.21 13.40
N ILE A 26 16.57 -4.10 13.59
CA ILE A 26 17.12 -3.72 14.89
C ILE A 26 16.14 -2.86 15.70
N GLU A 27 15.41 -1.97 15.04
CA GLU A 27 14.52 -0.98 15.67
C GLU A 27 13.11 -1.06 15.08
N PRO A 28 12.39 -2.21 15.20
CA PRO A 28 11.07 -2.40 14.60
C PRO A 28 10.04 -1.37 15.11
N SER A 29 10.26 -0.79 16.29
CA SER A 29 9.45 0.29 16.85
C SER A 29 9.46 1.57 16.01
N LEU A 30 10.48 1.77 15.17
CA LEU A 30 10.62 2.93 14.27
C LEU A 30 9.88 2.75 12.93
N THR A 31 9.21 1.62 12.71
CA THR A 31 8.55 1.34 11.43
C THR A 31 7.56 2.43 10.98
N PRO A 32 6.70 2.99 11.85
CA PRO A 32 5.83 4.10 11.47
C PRO A 32 6.60 5.33 10.97
N GLN A 33 7.67 5.72 11.67
CA GLN A 33 8.48 6.88 11.30
C GLN A 33 9.28 6.63 10.01
N LEU A 34 9.70 5.39 9.79
CA LEU A 34 10.33 4.98 8.54
C LEU A 34 9.34 5.02 7.36
N CYS A 35 8.10 4.61 7.59
CA CYS A 35 7.06 4.68 6.56
C CYS A 35 6.71 6.13 6.19
N VAL A 36 6.62 7.02 7.18
CA VAL A 36 6.47 8.47 6.90
C VAL A 36 7.68 9.04 6.14
N TYR A 37 8.91 8.56 6.42
CA TYR A 37 10.09 8.90 5.62
C TYR A 37 9.89 8.49 4.14
N LEU A 38 9.48 7.24 3.91
CA LEU A 38 9.25 6.69 2.56
C LEU A 38 8.13 7.42 1.82
N GLU A 39 7.04 7.76 2.50
CA GLU A 39 5.91 8.50 1.93
C GLU A 39 6.29 9.90 1.44
N ASN A 40 7.23 10.56 2.13
CA ASN A 40 7.65 11.92 1.81
C ASN A 40 8.80 11.96 0.77
N LEU A 41 9.45 10.84 0.49
CA LEU A 41 10.59 10.76 -0.40
C LEU A 41 10.29 10.98 -1.91
N PRO A 42 9.17 10.48 -2.50
CA PRO A 42 8.96 10.47 -3.95
C PRO A 42 8.54 11.84 -4.53
N SER A 43 9.24 12.92 -4.16
CA SER A 43 8.99 14.27 -4.65
C SER A 43 9.48 14.51 -6.09
N THR A 44 10.33 13.64 -6.61
CA THR A 44 10.85 13.66 -7.99
C THR A 44 10.87 12.24 -8.55
N THR A 45 10.90 12.10 -9.88
CA THR A 45 11.02 10.78 -10.55
C THR A 45 12.25 10.02 -10.07
N GLU A 46 13.41 10.67 -9.99
CA GLU A 46 14.67 10.05 -9.54
C GLU A 46 14.57 9.51 -8.10
N ARG A 47 14.01 10.29 -7.17
CA ARG A 47 13.83 9.87 -5.78
C ARG A 47 12.81 8.75 -5.62
N ARG A 48 11.72 8.82 -6.41
CA ARG A 48 10.72 7.75 -6.47
C ARG A 48 11.34 6.44 -6.96
N GLU A 49 12.14 6.48 -8.02
CA GLU A 49 12.83 5.31 -8.56
C GLU A 49 13.87 4.75 -7.60
N ALA A 50 14.64 5.60 -6.92
CA ALA A 50 15.58 5.18 -5.88
C ALA A 50 14.84 4.49 -4.72
N GLY A 51 13.76 5.10 -4.22
CA GLY A 51 12.95 4.51 -3.14
C GLY A 51 12.32 3.18 -3.55
N LEU A 52 11.75 3.08 -4.76
CA LEU A 52 11.20 1.82 -5.26
C LEU A 52 12.26 0.74 -5.41
N ARG A 53 13.45 1.07 -5.91
CA ARG A 53 14.54 0.09 -6.06
C ARG A 53 14.92 -0.54 -4.72
N GLU A 54 15.09 0.28 -3.69
CA GLU A 54 15.49 -0.21 -2.36
C GLU A 54 14.34 -0.92 -1.64
N LEU A 55 13.09 -0.48 -1.85
CA LEU A 55 11.92 -1.20 -1.37
C LEU A 55 11.74 -2.57 -2.05
N ASP A 56 11.91 -2.63 -3.37
CA ASP A 56 11.85 -3.88 -4.12
C ASP A 56 12.94 -4.85 -3.61
N ALA A 57 14.18 -4.38 -3.45
CA ALA A 57 15.27 -5.20 -2.90
C ALA A 57 15.00 -5.68 -1.45
N LEU A 58 14.39 -4.84 -0.62
CA LEU A 58 13.95 -5.21 0.73
C LEU A 58 12.90 -6.33 0.70
N LEU A 59 11.92 -6.24 -0.19
CA LEU A 59 10.78 -7.15 -0.27
C LEU A 59 11.10 -8.47 -0.99
N GLU A 60 12.10 -8.48 -1.87
CA GLU A 60 12.67 -9.71 -2.44
C GLU A 60 13.50 -10.50 -1.43
N SER A 61 14.04 -9.82 -0.42
CA SER A 61 14.84 -10.44 0.63
C SER A 61 13.95 -11.07 1.72
N PRO A 62 14.36 -12.21 2.31
CA PRO A 62 13.64 -12.81 3.43
C PRO A 62 13.84 -11.99 4.70
N VAL A 63 13.05 -10.93 4.86
CA VAL A 63 12.91 -10.17 6.10
C VAL A 63 11.66 -10.66 6.82
N ALA A 64 11.83 -11.11 8.07
CA ALA A 64 10.72 -11.56 8.89
C ALA A 64 9.96 -10.35 9.45
N LEU A 65 9.06 -9.78 8.64
CA LEU A 65 8.24 -8.64 9.02
C LEU A 65 7.06 -9.09 9.90
N SER A 66 6.90 -8.44 11.05
CA SER A 66 5.68 -8.58 11.86
C SER A 66 4.45 -8.05 11.11
N ASP A 67 3.25 -8.46 11.54
CA ASP A 67 1.97 -7.96 10.99
C ASP A 67 1.86 -6.44 10.98
N TRP A 68 2.32 -5.82 12.06
CA TRP A 68 2.39 -4.37 12.18
C TRP A 68 3.32 -3.75 11.13
N GLN A 69 4.50 -4.31 10.93
CA GLN A 69 5.44 -3.82 9.92
C GLN A 69 4.91 -3.97 8.51
N ARG A 70 4.26 -5.12 8.22
CA ARG A 70 3.62 -5.37 6.92
C ARG A 70 2.51 -4.37 6.63
N LEU A 71 1.69 -4.05 7.63
CA LEU A 71 0.62 -3.05 7.49
C LEU A 71 1.20 -1.67 7.11
N TRP A 72 2.20 -1.20 7.85
CA TRP A 72 2.82 0.10 7.60
C TRP A 72 3.55 0.17 6.25
N LEU A 73 4.32 -0.85 5.91
CA LEU A 73 5.00 -0.90 4.62
C LEU A 73 4.01 -0.96 3.46
N ALA A 74 2.94 -1.75 3.58
CA ALA A 74 1.86 -1.77 2.59
C ALA A 74 1.22 -0.40 2.42
N HIS A 75 1.02 0.35 3.51
CA HIS A 75 0.49 1.71 3.44
C HIS A 75 1.44 2.67 2.69
N ALA A 76 2.72 2.68 3.09
CA ALA A 76 3.74 3.58 2.52
C ALA A 76 3.95 3.38 1.02
N LEU A 77 3.84 2.14 0.53
CA LEU A 77 3.94 1.83 -0.90
C LEU A 77 2.91 2.59 -1.75
N GLY A 78 1.77 3.00 -1.17
CA GLY A 78 0.77 3.80 -1.88
C GLY A 78 1.26 5.18 -2.33
N ALA A 79 2.29 5.74 -1.67
CA ALA A 79 2.89 7.02 -2.06
C ALA A 79 3.71 6.94 -3.36
N TYR A 80 4.02 5.73 -3.83
CA TYR A 80 4.84 5.50 -5.02
C TYR A 80 4.01 5.24 -6.29
N ALA A 81 2.73 5.62 -6.28
CA ALA A 81 1.87 5.53 -7.46
C ALA A 81 2.53 6.17 -8.69
N ALA A 82 2.57 5.41 -9.78
CA ALA A 82 3.09 5.90 -11.04
C ALA A 82 2.07 6.89 -11.65
N PRO A 83 2.52 7.88 -12.45
CA PRO A 83 1.63 8.66 -13.30
C PRO A 83 0.79 7.72 -14.18
N GLU A 84 -0.44 8.13 -14.53
CA GLU A 84 -1.37 7.35 -15.38
C GLU A 84 -0.68 6.75 -16.62
N GLU A 85 0.20 7.53 -17.25
CA GLU A 85 0.96 7.19 -18.46
C GLU A 85 1.91 5.99 -18.31
N ALA A 86 2.19 5.53 -17.08
CA ALA A 86 3.14 4.45 -16.79
C ALA A 86 2.49 3.18 -16.19
N LYS A 87 1.16 3.16 -15.99
CA LYS A 87 0.47 2.08 -15.23
C LYS A 87 0.47 0.71 -15.94
N ASP A 88 0.62 0.66 -17.26
CA ASP A 88 0.41 -0.56 -18.08
C ASP A 88 1.46 -1.68 -17.92
N HIS A 89 2.54 -1.48 -17.16
CA HIS A 89 3.65 -2.45 -17.06
C HIS A 89 4.04 -2.92 -15.64
N HIS A 90 3.17 -2.73 -14.63
CA HIS A 90 3.60 -2.82 -13.23
C HIS A 90 3.26 -4.13 -12.48
N SER A 91 2.49 -5.04 -13.05
CA SER A 91 1.97 -6.21 -12.31
C SER A 91 3.03 -7.19 -11.80
N GLN A 92 4.24 -7.17 -12.37
CA GLN A 92 5.34 -8.08 -11.99
C GLN A 92 6.39 -7.43 -11.07
N ARG A 93 6.24 -6.15 -10.71
CA ARG A 93 7.22 -5.51 -9.81
C ARG A 93 7.19 -6.17 -8.42
N PRO A 94 8.34 -6.32 -7.75
CA PRO A 94 8.42 -7.04 -6.48
C PRO A 94 7.45 -6.52 -5.41
N HIS A 95 7.32 -5.20 -5.24
CA HIS A 95 6.34 -4.64 -4.30
C HIS A 95 4.89 -4.96 -4.67
N ILE A 96 4.53 -5.03 -5.96
CA ILE A 96 3.18 -5.41 -6.40
C ILE A 96 2.92 -6.88 -6.14
N VAL A 97 3.89 -7.75 -6.44
CA VAL A 97 3.81 -9.18 -6.12
C VAL A 97 3.68 -9.38 -4.62
N TRP A 98 4.46 -8.66 -3.82
CA TRP A 98 4.41 -8.71 -2.37
C TRP A 98 3.05 -8.24 -1.81
N LEU A 99 2.49 -7.15 -2.34
CA LEU A 99 1.15 -6.66 -1.99
C LEU A 99 0.07 -7.69 -2.34
N SER A 100 0.16 -8.33 -3.51
CA SER A 100 -0.76 -9.40 -3.92
C SER A 100 -0.71 -10.59 -2.95
N GLN A 101 0.49 -10.96 -2.49
CA GLN A 101 0.63 -11.99 -1.45
C GLN A 101 -0.03 -11.58 -0.12
N GLN A 102 0.05 -10.29 0.26
CA GLN A 102 -0.56 -9.79 1.49
C GLN A 102 -2.10 -9.84 1.49
N LEU A 103 -2.75 -9.90 0.32
CA LEU A 103 -4.20 -10.14 0.21
C LEU A 103 -4.62 -11.47 0.86
N ARG A 104 -3.70 -12.44 0.97
CA ARG A 104 -3.95 -13.75 1.61
C ARG A 104 -3.62 -13.77 3.10
N SER A 105 -3.23 -12.64 3.68
CA SER A 105 -2.96 -12.56 5.11
C SER A 105 -4.22 -12.86 5.93
N ASP A 106 -4.05 -13.57 7.05
CA ASP A 106 -5.09 -13.80 8.05
C ASP A 106 -5.38 -12.54 8.86
N GLN A 107 -4.47 -11.56 8.85
CA GLN A 107 -4.67 -10.27 9.50
C GLN A 107 -5.50 -9.34 8.63
N SER A 108 -6.71 -9.02 9.09
CA SER A 108 -7.64 -8.16 8.36
C SER A 108 -7.05 -6.79 7.98
N GLY A 109 -6.29 -6.17 8.89
CA GLY A 109 -5.65 -4.89 8.61
C GLY A 109 -4.62 -4.96 7.49
N VAL A 110 -3.77 -5.99 7.49
CA VAL A 110 -2.76 -6.18 6.44
C VAL A 110 -3.42 -6.41 5.09
N ALA A 111 -4.41 -7.30 5.02
CA ALA A 111 -5.10 -7.60 3.76
C ALA A 111 -5.89 -6.40 3.22
N ALA A 112 -6.60 -5.66 4.08
CA ALA A 112 -7.34 -4.46 3.69
C ALA A 112 -6.42 -3.33 3.23
N THR A 113 -5.31 -3.08 3.94
CA THR A 113 -4.32 -2.07 3.53
C THR A 113 -3.66 -2.45 2.21
N ALA A 114 -3.31 -3.72 2.01
CA ALA A 114 -2.75 -4.18 0.73
C ALA A 114 -3.72 -3.95 -0.44
N LEU A 115 -5.01 -4.28 -0.27
CA LEU A 115 -6.03 -4.04 -1.29
C LEU A 115 -6.21 -2.55 -1.57
N ALA A 116 -6.29 -1.71 -0.53
CA ALA A 116 -6.38 -0.26 -0.67
C ALA A 116 -5.17 0.32 -1.42
N THR A 117 -3.97 -0.16 -1.10
CA THR A 117 -2.74 0.26 -1.77
C THR A 117 -2.73 -0.17 -3.24
N LEU A 118 -3.07 -1.42 -3.55
CA LEU A 118 -3.19 -1.88 -4.94
C LEU A 118 -4.20 -1.03 -5.74
N GLY A 119 -5.31 -0.65 -5.11
CA GLY A 119 -6.29 0.28 -5.69
C GLY A 119 -5.70 1.65 -6.00
N ARG A 120 -4.97 2.27 -5.06
CA ARG A 120 -4.29 3.56 -5.30
C ARG A 120 -3.24 3.48 -6.40
N LEU A 121 -2.53 2.37 -6.47
CA LEU A 121 -1.54 2.12 -7.53
C LEU A 121 -2.20 1.81 -8.88
N GLY A 122 -3.53 1.60 -8.94
CA GLY A 122 -4.24 1.20 -10.15
C GLY A 122 -3.83 -0.18 -10.67
N CYS A 123 -3.27 -1.04 -9.81
CA CYS A 123 -2.63 -2.29 -10.22
C CYS A 123 -3.53 -3.49 -9.95
N ARG A 124 -3.99 -4.17 -11.02
CA ARG A 124 -4.71 -5.44 -10.93
C ARG A 124 -3.73 -6.61 -10.80
N ALA A 125 -3.29 -6.86 -9.57
CA ALA A 125 -2.31 -7.92 -9.25
C ALA A 125 -2.96 -9.24 -8.80
N ALA A 126 -4.29 -9.32 -8.75
CA ALA A 126 -5.05 -10.50 -8.41
C ALA A 126 -6.36 -10.54 -9.22
N ALA A 127 -6.97 -11.72 -9.32
CA ALA A 127 -8.26 -11.90 -9.98
C ALA A 127 -9.39 -11.21 -9.20
N ASP A 128 -10.42 -10.77 -9.90
CA ASP A 128 -11.55 -10.05 -9.31
C ASP A 128 -12.22 -10.85 -8.18
N GLU A 129 -12.30 -12.19 -8.29
CA GLU A 129 -12.83 -13.06 -7.23
C GLU A 129 -11.97 -13.05 -5.96
N ASP A 130 -10.65 -12.96 -6.09
CA ASP A 130 -9.74 -12.90 -4.95
C ASP A 130 -9.86 -11.55 -4.23
N LEU A 131 -10.07 -10.46 -4.97
CA LEU A 131 -10.29 -9.12 -4.39
C LEU A 131 -11.60 -9.07 -3.60
N VAL A 132 -12.69 -9.64 -4.15
CA VAL A 132 -13.99 -9.73 -3.46
C VAL A 132 -13.86 -10.55 -2.17
N ARG A 133 -13.18 -11.70 -2.22
CA ARG A 133 -12.94 -12.54 -1.03
C ARG A 133 -12.22 -11.81 0.09
N VAL A 134 -11.32 -10.88 -0.22
CA VAL A 134 -10.68 -10.04 0.80
C VAL A 134 -11.74 -9.18 1.50
N VAL A 135 -12.57 -8.47 0.74
CA VAL A 135 -13.63 -7.61 1.30
C VAL A 135 -14.60 -8.41 2.17
N GLU A 136 -14.97 -9.62 1.75
CA GLU A 136 -15.85 -10.52 2.52
C GLU A 136 -15.21 -11.04 3.82
N ARG A 137 -13.90 -11.32 3.80
CA ARG A 137 -13.19 -11.94 4.93
C ARG A 137 -12.75 -10.93 6.00
N VAL A 138 -12.42 -9.70 5.63
CA VAL A 138 -11.91 -8.72 6.59
C VAL A 138 -12.97 -8.32 7.62
N THR A 139 -12.55 -8.15 8.87
CA THR A 139 -13.45 -7.70 9.95
C THR A 139 -13.97 -6.29 9.73
N ALA A 140 -15.12 -5.97 10.33
CA ALA A 140 -15.83 -4.69 10.15
C ALA A 140 -14.95 -3.42 10.21
N PRO A 141 -13.97 -3.25 11.13
CA PRO A 141 -13.15 -2.04 11.17
C PRO A 141 -12.31 -1.78 9.91
N TRP A 142 -12.02 -2.83 9.15
CA TRP A 142 -11.15 -2.78 7.96
C TRP A 142 -11.93 -2.90 6.65
N ARG A 143 -13.22 -3.22 6.72
CA ARG A 143 -14.06 -3.47 5.56
C ARG A 143 -14.13 -2.27 4.63
N THR A 144 -14.43 -1.08 5.16
CA THR A 144 -14.54 0.15 4.37
C THR A 144 -13.25 0.47 3.62
N LEU A 145 -12.09 0.21 4.24
CA LEU A 145 -10.79 0.40 3.59
C LEU A 145 -10.57 -0.61 2.45
N ALA A 146 -10.90 -1.89 2.67
CA ALA A 146 -10.83 -2.91 1.64
C ALA A 146 -11.77 -2.59 0.46
N LEU A 147 -12.99 -2.17 0.76
CA LEU A 147 -13.99 -1.78 -0.23
C LEU A 147 -13.54 -0.57 -1.04
N PHE A 148 -12.93 0.44 -0.40
CA PHE A 148 -12.32 1.57 -1.08
C PHE A 148 -11.26 1.12 -2.11
N GLY A 149 -10.37 0.21 -1.72
CA GLY A 149 -9.38 -0.37 -2.63
C GLY A 149 -10.01 -1.08 -3.83
N LEU A 150 -11.04 -1.90 -3.59
CA LEU A 150 -11.79 -2.57 -4.65
C LEU A 150 -12.49 -1.56 -5.57
N ALA A 151 -13.08 -0.50 -5.02
CA ALA A 151 -13.77 0.53 -5.79
C ALA A 151 -12.86 1.30 -6.75
N LEU A 152 -11.61 1.55 -6.34
CA LEU A 152 -10.59 2.15 -7.21
C LEU A 152 -10.21 1.25 -8.39
N LEU A 153 -10.27 -0.08 -8.24
CA LEU A 153 -9.94 -1.03 -9.31
C LEU A 153 -11.14 -1.40 -10.19
N ASN A 154 -12.29 -1.63 -9.55
CA ASN A 154 -13.53 -2.08 -10.18
C ASN A 154 -14.74 -1.66 -9.34
N ARG A 155 -15.25 -0.47 -9.65
CA ARG A 155 -16.42 0.10 -8.98
C ARG A 155 -17.68 -0.77 -9.10
N GLY A 156 -17.89 -1.42 -10.25
CA GLY A 156 -19.04 -2.29 -10.48
C GLY A 156 -19.06 -3.51 -9.55
N LEU A 157 -17.90 -4.08 -9.24
CA LEU A 157 -17.77 -5.14 -8.25
C LEU A 157 -17.92 -4.61 -6.82
N ALA A 158 -17.30 -3.47 -6.51
CA ALA A 158 -17.43 -2.87 -5.18
C ALA A 158 -18.90 -2.61 -4.80
N SER A 159 -19.71 -2.11 -5.74
CA SER A 159 -21.15 -1.90 -5.52
C SER A 159 -21.90 -3.18 -5.11
N GLN A 160 -21.50 -4.34 -5.64
CA GLN A 160 -22.11 -5.63 -5.31
C GLN A 160 -21.71 -6.13 -3.91
N CYS A 161 -20.58 -5.64 -3.38
CA CYS A 161 -20.08 -5.98 -2.06
C CYS A 161 -20.55 -5.03 -0.95
N THR A 162 -21.38 -4.03 -1.25
CA THR A 162 -21.87 -3.10 -0.21
C THR A 162 -22.78 -3.81 0.79
N VAL A 163 -22.56 -3.57 2.09
CA VAL A 163 -23.38 -4.21 3.16
C VAL A 163 -24.05 -3.18 4.06
N ASP A 164 -23.48 -1.97 4.18
CA ASP A 164 -24.03 -0.94 5.06
C ASP A 164 -24.11 0.46 4.41
N ARG A 165 -24.59 1.44 5.19
CA ARG A 165 -24.75 2.81 4.72
C ARG A 165 -23.40 3.52 4.53
N LEU A 166 -22.37 3.17 5.29
CA LEU A 166 -21.04 3.77 5.14
C LEU A 166 -20.41 3.33 3.81
N ASP A 167 -20.53 2.05 3.46
CA ASP A 167 -20.11 1.49 2.18
C ASP A 167 -20.80 2.23 1.01
N THR A 168 -22.10 2.51 1.16
CA THR A 168 -22.86 3.24 0.14
C THR A 168 -22.39 4.69 0.00
N ILE A 169 -22.23 5.41 1.13
CA ILE A 169 -21.75 6.80 1.14
C ILE A 169 -20.36 6.91 0.52
N LEU A 170 -19.47 5.95 0.82
CA LEU A 170 -18.13 5.89 0.22
C LEU A 170 -18.21 5.83 -1.30
N LEU A 171 -19.02 4.92 -1.85
CA LEU A 171 -19.15 4.76 -3.30
C LEU A 171 -19.86 5.94 -3.97
N GLU A 172 -20.79 6.60 -3.29
CA GLU A 172 -21.43 7.85 -3.73
C GLU A 172 -20.37 8.97 -3.85
N ALA A 173 -19.57 9.20 -2.80
CA ALA A 173 -18.54 10.24 -2.79
C ALA A 173 -17.49 10.06 -3.90
N MET A 174 -17.09 8.82 -4.18
CA MET A 174 -16.16 8.51 -5.27
C MET A 174 -16.77 8.75 -6.68
N ALA A 175 -18.11 8.83 -6.81
CA ALA A 175 -18.76 9.20 -8.08
C ALA A 175 -18.56 10.67 -8.42
N ASP A 176 -18.74 11.50 -7.41
CA ASP A 176 -18.82 12.94 -7.57
C ASP A 176 -17.44 13.53 -7.94
N GLU A 177 -16.35 12.89 -7.50
CA GLU A 177 -14.98 13.28 -7.88
C GLU A 177 -14.60 12.90 -9.33
N SER A 178 -15.38 12.05 -9.99
CA SER A 178 -15.12 11.60 -11.37
C SER A 178 -15.96 12.34 -12.43
N SER A 179 -16.80 13.30 -12.02
CA SER A 179 -17.73 14.08 -12.87
C SER A 179 -17.25 15.51 -13.06
#